data_AF-A0A7C4A5T1-F1
#
_entry.id   AF-A0A7C4A5T1-F1
#
_cell.length_a   1.000
_cell.length_b   1.000
_cell.length_c   1.000
_cell.angle_alpha   90.00
_cell.angle_beta   90.00
_cell.angle_gamma   90.00
#
_symmetry.space_group_name_H-M   'P 1'
#
loop_
_entity.id
_entity.type
_entity.pdbx_description
1 polymer ?
#
loop_
_entity_poly.entity_id
_entity_poly.type
_entity_poly.pdbx_seq_one_letter_code
_entity_poly.pdbx_strand_id
1 'polypeptide(L)'
;LILGPVDEVPFDFERPAASMKRENTWPKIELYGPGYGEIWGALYDKFGLDFASSLDESQPDEHWERYLYFNAGWFFYKDPAAFGARFIDYATAIRDDGPDALVCQTLDPWLDQVALPLVIHAFGGGRPGPELAGLDGDITCHWRVLPLFYARESDRAVAFLDQISAPNRLKKLLKDYEPFKRMIYQGRGHKARALFDRDNLPPQEQMIRNRLKREGFWMR
;
A
#
# COMPACT_ATOMS: atom_id res chain seq x y z
N LEU A 1 3.68 -5.12 -10.50
CA LEU A 1 4.67 -5.71 -11.44
C LEU A 1 5.60 -6.57 -10.63
N ILE A 2 5.91 -7.76 -11.13
CA ILE A 2 6.95 -8.61 -10.55
C ILE A 2 8.21 -8.39 -11.39
N LEU A 3 9.24 -7.85 -10.76
CA LEU A 3 10.50 -7.42 -11.38
C LEU A 3 11.65 -8.39 -11.07
N GLY A 4 11.56 -9.16 -9.99
CA GLY A 4 12.57 -10.10 -9.53
C GLY A 4 12.00 -11.50 -9.22
N PRO A 5 12.87 -12.43 -8.80
CA PRO A 5 12.48 -13.81 -8.48
C PRO A 5 11.70 -13.86 -7.16
N VAL A 6 10.38 -13.98 -7.25
CA VAL A 6 9.50 -14.08 -6.06
C VAL A 6 9.68 -15.41 -5.35
N ASP A 7 10.10 -16.44 -6.07
CA ASP A 7 10.43 -17.78 -5.56
C ASP A 7 11.68 -17.79 -4.67
N GLU A 8 12.53 -16.77 -4.75
CA GLU A 8 13.69 -16.59 -3.87
C GLU A 8 13.37 -15.79 -2.60
N VAL A 9 12.15 -15.27 -2.46
CA VAL A 9 11.74 -14.52 -1.25
C VAL A 9 11.54 -15.50 -0.09
N PRO A 10 12.26 -15.33 1.03
CA PRO A 10 12.23 -16.27 2.15
C PRO A 10 11.01 -16.04 3.05
N PHE A 11 9.81 -16.36 2.53
CA PHE A 11 8.58 -16.22 3.30
C PHE A 11 8.54 -17.17 4.51
N ASP A 12 8.34 -16.62 5.70
CA ASP A 12 7.88 -17.37 6.87
C ASP A 12 6.35 -17.32 6.96
N PHE A 13 5.66 -18.22 6.26
CA PHE A 13 4.19 -18.23 6.20
C PHE A 13 3.50 -18.48 7.55
N GLU A 14 4.23 -18.87 8.60
CA GLU A 14 3.71 -18.98 9.96
C GLU A 14 3.55 -17.60 10.64
N ARG A 15 4.30 -16.59 10.18
CA ARG A 15 4.28 -15.22 10.71
C ARG A 15 3.84 -14.24 9.62
N PRO A 16 2.55 -13.92 9.51
CA PRO A 16 2.07 -13.04 8.45
C PRO A 16 2.66 -11.64 8.58
N ALA A 17 2.84 -10.98 7.43
CA ALA A 17 3.26 -9.59 7.36
C ALA A 17 2.66 -8.93 6.11
N ALA A 18 2.83 -7.62 6.00
CA ALA A 18 2.35 -6.82 4.87
C ALA A 18 3.31 -5.68 4.50
N SER A 19 3.03 -5.06 3.36
CA SER A 19 3.77 -3.95 2.80
C SER A 19 3.86 -2.76 3.76
N MET A 20 5.10 -2.30 3.98
CA MET A 20 5.44 -1.10 4.72
C MET A 20 5.58 0.12 3.80
N LYS A 21 5.27 -0.01 2.50
CA LYS A 21 5.21 1.10 1.55
C LYS A 21 3.94 1.93 1.74
N ARG A 22 3.88 2.64 2.86
CA ARG A 22 2.71 3.36 3.39
C ARG A 22 3.03 4.86 3.61
N GLU A 23 1.98 5.67 3.65
CA GLU A 23 2.04 7.11 3.98
C GLU A 23 1.05 7.39 5.11
N ASN A 24 1.27 8.46 5.88
CA ASN A 24 0.37 8.88 6.95
C ASN A 24 -1.00 9.39 6.41
N THR A 25 -1.85 8.45 6.07
CA THR A 25 -3.14 8.66 5.39
C THR A 25 -4.33 8.42 6.31
N TRP A 26 -4.12 7.63 7.36
CA TRP A 26 -5.06 7.30 8.42
C TRP A 26 -4.26 6.84 9.67
N PRO A 27 -4.73 7.08 10.90
CA PRO A 27 -5.84 7.95 11.30
C PRO A 27 -5.59 9.44 10.99
N LYS A 28 -6.66 10.24 10.98
CA LYS A 28 -6.57 11.70 10.97
C LYS A 28 -6.82 12.25 12.36
N ILE A 29 -5.81 12.87 12.95
CA ILE A 29 -5.90 13.43 14.31
C ILE A 29 -6.58 14.80 14.28
N GLU A 30 -7.52 15.01 15.19
CA GLU A 30 -8.20 16.27 15.42
C GLU A 30 -7.69 16.92 16.72
N LEU A 31 -7.79 18.26 16.82
CA LEU A 31 -7.24 19.02 17.95
C LEU A 31 -7.75 18.59 19.34
N TYR A 32 -9.00 18.13 19.40
CA TYR A 32 -9.66 17.66 20.64
C TYR A 32 -10.16 16.21 20.50
N GLY A 33 -9.70 15.51 19.47
CA GLY A 33 -10.05 14.12 19.22
C GLY A 33 -9.05 13.17 19.89
N PRO A 34 -9.30 11.87 19.79
CA PRO A 34 -8.37 10.87 20.27
C PRO A 34 -7.06 10.91 19.48
N GLY A 35 -5.95 10.64 20.18
CA GLY A 35 -4.63 10.46 19.59
C GLY A 35 -4.48 9.15 18.82
N TYR A 36 -3.34 8.95 18.17
CA TYR A 36 -3.04 7.70 17.45
C TYR A 36 -3.07 6.49 18.40
N GLY A 37 -2.49 6.65 19.59
CA GLY A 37 -2.42 5.58 20.58
C GLY A 37 -3.79 5.18 21.11
N GLU A 38 -4.68 6.15 21.31
CA GLU A 38 -6.06 5.89 21.74
C GLU A 38 -6.87 5.21 20.64
N ILE A 39 -6.72 5.66 19.39
CA ILE A 39 -7.42 5.07 18.22
C ILE A 39 -6.99 3.62 18.02
N TRP A 40 -5.68 3.35 17.95
CA TRP A 40 -5.17 2.00 17.75
C TRP A 40 -5.40 1.13 18.99
N GLY A 41 -5.19 1.65 20.19
CA GLY A 41 -5.46 0.94 21.43
C GLY A 41 -6.90 0.45 21.52
N ALA A 42 -7.88 1.31 21.23
CA ALA A 42 -9.29 0.94 21.22
C ALA A 42 -9.63 -0.16 20.19
N LEU A 43 -8.95 -0.17 19.04
CA LEU A 43 -9.08 -1.24 18.05
C LEU A 43 -8.49 -2.57 18.55
N TYR A 44 -7.32 -2.55 19.17
CA TYR A 44 -6.71 -3.74 19.74
C TYR A 44 -7.54 -4.30 20.90
N ASP A 45 -8.04 -3.43 21.77
CA ASP A 45 -8.92 -3.79 22.89
C ASP A 45 -10.20 -4.46 22.40
N LYS A 46 -10.83 -3.95 21.33
CA LYS A 46 -12.05 -4.55 20.74
C LYS A 46 -11.85 -6.02 20.35
N PHE A 47 -10.66 -6.39 19.90
CA PHE A 47 -10.34 -7.75 19.45
C PHE A 47 -9.51 -8.55 20.46
N GLY A 48 -9.24 -8.00 21.66
CA GLY A 48 -8.47 -8.66 22.71
C GLY A 48 -7.02 -8.94 22.31
N LEU A 49 -6.40 -8.05 21.53
CA LEU A 49 -5.04 -8.18 21.02
C LEU A 49 -4.03 -7.45 21.92
N ASP A 50 -2.79 -7.94 21.96
CA ASP A 50 -1.70 -7.29 22.70
C ASP A 50 -1.15 -6.08 21.93
N PHE A 51 -1.69 -4.90 22.25
CA PHE A 51 -1.29 -3.63 21.63
C PHE A 51 0.17 -3.28 21.86
N ALA A 52 0.69 -3.48 23.08
CA ALA A 52 2.04 -3.10 23.45
C ALA A 52 3.09 -3.83 22.60
N SER A 53 2.88 -5.12 22.35
CA SER A 53 3.76 -5.93 21.50
C SER A 53 3.85 -5.46 20.04
N SER A 54 2.89 -4.64 19.58
CA SER A 54 2.82 -4.13 18.21
C SER A 54 3.55 -2.80 18.00
N LEU A 55 4.00 -2.13 19.07
CA LEU A 55 4.56 -0.79 18.99
C LEU A 55 6.01 -0.80 18.49
N ASP A 56 6.38 0.22 17.71
CA ASP A 56 7.78 0.52 17.40
C ASP A 56 8.29 1.59 18.37
N GLU A 57 9.00 1.14 19.41
CA GLU A 57 9.51 2.01 20.47
C GLU A 57 10.63 2.96 20.05
N SER A 58 11.20 2.79 18.84
CA SER A 58 12.16 3.75 18.29
C SER A 58 11.50 5.07 17.87
N GLN A 59 10.18 5.05 17.69
CA GLN A 59 9.38 6.20 17.31
C GLN A 59 8.77 6.86 18.55
N PRO A 60 8.74 8.21 18.61
CA PRO A 60 8.15 8.90 19.73
C PRO A 60 6.66 8.58 19.86
N ASP A 61 6.14 8.75 21.07
CA ASP A 61 4.70 8.66 21.31
C ASP A 61 3.93 9.61 20.38
N GLU A 62 2.74 9.19 19.94
CA GLU A 62 1.91 9.91 18.97
C GLU A 62 2.54 10.13 17.57
N HIS A 63 3.63 9.43 17.25
CA HIS A 63 4.12 9.34 15.87
C HIS A 63 3.45 8.19 15.11
N TRP A 64 2.93 8.46 13.91
CA TRP A 64 2.15 7.48 13.14
C TRP A 64 2.91 6.18 12.83
N GLU A 65 4.25 6.22 12.68
CA GLU A 65 5.06 5.02 12.40
C GLU A 65 5.19 4.08 13.59
N ARG A 66 4.99 4.60 14.82
CA ARG A 66 4.97 3.84 16.07
C ARG A 66 3.93 2.72 16.03
N TYR A 67 2.82 2.98 15.35
CA TYR A 67 1.69 2.06 15.29
C TYR A 67 1.74 1.15 14.06
N LEU A 68 1.19 -0.05 14.21
CA LEU A 68 1.15 -1.03 13.13
C LEU A 68 0.09 -0.62 12.11
N TYR A 69 0.53 -0.11 10.96
CA TYR A 69 -0.33 0.36 9.87
C TYR A 69 0.19 -0.20 8.55
N PHE A 70 -0.61 -0.70 7.62
CA PHE A 70 -0.04 -1.29 6.40
C PHE A 70 -0.68 -0.70 5.15
N ASN A 71 0.08 -0.73 4.07
CA ASN A 71 -0.52 -0.65 2.75
C ASN A 71 -0.87 -2.08 2.31
N ALA A 72 -2.03 -2.30 1.70
CA ALA A 72 -2.43 -3.60 1.15
C ALA A 72 -1.71 -3.93 -0.18
N GLY A 73 -0.49 -3.43 -0.40
CA GLY A 73 0.30 -3.70 -1.61
C GLY A 73 0.58 -5.19 -1.75
N TRP A 74 1.10 -5.79 -0.69
CA TRP A 74 1.24 -7.23 -0.52
C TRP A 74 0.98 -7.58 0.94
N PHE A 75 0.51 -8.80 1.17
CA PHE A 75 0.45 -9.46 2.47
C PHE A 75 0.46 -10.97 2.21
N PHE A 76 0.86 -11.76 3.21
CA PHE A 76 0.91 -13.21 3.07
C PHE A 76 0.55 -13.90 4.39
N TYR A 77 0.06 -15.13 4.26
CA TYR A 77 -0.16 -16.06 5.36
C TYR A 77 -0.29 -17.48 4.80
N LYS A 78 -0.04 -18.51 5.61
CA LYS A 78 -0.13 -19.92 5.21
C LYS A 78 -1.53 -20.37 4.78
N ASP A 79 -2.58 -19.81 5.39
CA ASP A 79 -3.97 -20.21 5.14
C ASP A 79 -4.81 -19.01 4.64
N PRO A 80 -5.03 -18.89 3.31
CA PRO A 80 -5.80 -17.79 2.76
C PRO A 80 -7.28 -17.83 3.16
N ALA A 81 -7.85 -19.01 3.43
CA ALA A 81 -9.25 -19.14 3.84
C ALA A 81 -9.45 -18.64 5.27
N ALA A 82 -8.58 -19.05 6.19
CA ALA A 82 -8.59 -18.55 7.56
C ALA A 82 -8.31 -17.04 7.62
N PHE A 83 -7.35 -16.55 6.83
CA PHE A 83 -7.05 -15.13 6.74
C PHE A 83 -8.25 -14.32 6.25
N GLY A 84 -8.88 -14.76 5.15
CA GLY A 84 -10.05 -14.10 4.58
C GLY A 84 -11.24 -14.07 5.55
N ALA A 85 -11.50 -15.18 6.26
CA ALA A 85 -12.57 -15.24 7.26
C ALA A 85 -12.34 -14.24 8.40
N ARG A 86 -11.12 -14.19 8.94
CA ARG A 86 -10.75 -13.24 10.01
C ARG A 86 -10.81 -11.79 9.54
N PHE A 87 -10.39 -11.54 8.30
CA PHE A 87 -10.45 -10.21 7.72
C PHE A 87 -11.89 -9.71 7.58
N ILE A 88 -12.80 -10.54 7.07
CA ILE A 88 -14.22 -10.19 6.95
C ILE A 88 -14.82 -9.92 8.32
N ASP A 89 -14.53 -10.77 9.30
CA ASP A 89 -14.99 -10.62 10.68
C ASP A 89 -14.56 -9.27 11.28
N TYR A 90 -13.26 -8.97 11.23
CA TYR A 90 -12.72 -7.73 11.81
C TYR A 90 -13.19 -6.49 11.06
N ALA A 91 -13.15 -6.49 9.72
CA ALA A 91 -13.59 -5.35 8.92
C ALA A 91 -15.09 -5.07 9.11
N THR A 92 -15.93 -6.11 9.21
CA THR A 92 -17.37 -5.95 9.46
C THR A 92 -17.63 -5.43 10.87
N ALA A 93 -16.94 -5.96 11.88
CA ALA A 93 -17.06 -5.50 13.26
C ALA A 93 -16.62 -4.03 13.44
N ILE A 94 -15.54 -3.60 12.77
CA ILE A 94 -15.09 -2.20 12.78
C ILE A 94 -16.10 -1.28 12.08
N ARG A 95 -16.65 -1.72 10.94
CA ARG A 95 -17.59 -0.93 10.14
C ARG A 95 -18.92 -0.74 10.85
N ASP A 96 -19.46 -1.82 11.41
CA ASP A 96 -20.84 -1.84 11.92
C ASP A 96 -20.91 -1.46 13.41
N ASP A 97 -19.83 -1.69 14.17
CA ASP A 97 -19.77 -1.50 15.63
C ASP A 97 -18.34 -1.06 16.06
N GLY A 98 -17.78 -0.06 15.38
CA GLY A 98 -16.45 0.47 15.71
C GLY A 98 -16.41 1.11 17.10
N PRO A 99 -15.25 1.12 17.80
CA PRO A 99 -15.15 1.75 19.11
C PRO A 99 -15.29 3.28 19.00
N ASP A 100 -15.71 3.94 20.08
CA ASP A 100 -16.01 5.39 20.12
C ASP A 100 -14.84 6.27 19.63
N ALA A 101 -13.59 5.82 19.84
CA ALA A 101 -12.39 6.51 19.36
C ALA A 101 -12.36 6.68 17.82
N LEU A 102 -13.14 5.91 17.06
CA LEU A 102 -13.25 6.00 15.61
C LEU A 102 -14.34 6.98 15.14
N VAL A 103 -15.07 7.64 16.03
CA VAL A 103 -16.23 8.49 15.67
C VAL A 103 -15.91 9.57 14.63
N CYS A 104 -14.70 10.16 14.68
CA CYS A 104 -14.24 11.16 13.72
C CYS A 104 -13.49 10.57 12.51
N GLN A 105 -13.30 9.25 12.46
CA GLN A 105 -12.47 8.60 11.45
C GLN A 105 -13.28 8.19 10.22
N THR A 106 -12.71 8.43 9.05
CA THR A 106 -13.27 7.93 7.79
C THR A 106 -12.77 6.51 7.53
N LEU A 107 -13.70 5.58 7.33
CA LEU A 107 -13.38 4.18 7.00
C LEU A 107 -13.42 3.88 5.49
N ASP A 108 -14.01 4.73 4.64
CA ASP A 108 -13.96 4.57 3.18
C ASP A 108 -12.92 5.55 2.59
N PRO A 109 -11.82 5.10 1.96
CA PRO A 109 -11.55 3.73 1.48
C PRO A 109 -10.62 2.90 2.38
N TRP A 110 -10.43 3.28 3.64
CA TRP A 110 -9.34 2.79 4.49
C TRP A 110 -9.64 1.54 5.33
N LEU A 111 -10.87 1.03 5.32
CA LEU A 111 -11.31 -0.04 6.22
C LEU A 111 -10.40 -1.28 6.15
N ASP A 112 -9.92 -1.61 4.95
CA ASP A 112 -8.97 -2.69 4.74
C ASP A 112 -7.62 -2.41 5.42
N GLN A 113 -7.10 -1.19 5.32
CA GLN A 113 -5.87 -0.77 5.97
C GLN A 113 -6.00 -0.66 7.49
N VAL A 114 -7.20 -0.40 8.01
CA VAL A 114 -7.51 -0.41 9.45
C VAL A 114 -7.56 -1.85 9.99
N ALA A 115 -8.22 -2.76 9.26
CA ALA A 115 -8.38 -4.15 9.69
C ALA A 115 -7.10 -4.99 9.52
N LEU A 116 -6.33 -4.76 8.44
CA LEU A 116 -5.18 -5.59 8.08
C LEU A 116 -4.13 -5.76 9.20
N PRO A 117 -3.69 -4.71 9.92
CA PRO A 117 -2.77 -4.85 11.04
C PRO A 117 -3.29 -5.76 12.15
N LEU A 118 -4.58 -5.65 12.48
CA LEU A 118 -5.23 -6.42 13.54
C LEU A 118 -5.35 -7.89 13.16
N VAL A 119 -5.68 -8.18 11.89
CA VAL A 119 -5.73 -9.55 11.36
C VAL A 119 -4.35 -10.19 11.37
N ILE A 120 -3.32 -9.46 10.93
CA ILE A 120 -1.93 -9.94 10.97
C ILE A 120 -1.51 -10.26 12.41
N HIS A 121 -1.79 -9.35 13.34
CA HIS A 121 -1.43 -9.53 14.75
C HIS A 121 -2.19 -10.70 15.40
N ALA A 122 -3.48 -10.89 15.06
CA ALA A 122 -4.29 -12.02 15.51
C ALA A 122 -3.74 -13.39 15.08
N PHE A 123 -2.91 -13.45 14.04
CA PHE A 123 -2.21 -14.65 13.60
C PHE A 123 -0.75 -14.72 14.07
N GLY A 124 -0.33 -13.85 15.01
CA GLY A 124 1.03 -13.79 15.54
C GLY A 124 2.04 -13.13 14.60
N GLY A 125 1.55 -12.39 13.60
CA GLY A 125 2.36 -11.63 12.66
C GLY A 125 2.68 -10.21 13.11
N GLY A 126 3.38 -9.46 12.28
CA GLY A 126 3.81 -8.11 12.60
C GLY A 126 4.50 -7.37 11.45
N ARG A 127 5.40 -6.45 11.77
CA ARG A 127 6.22 -5.75 10.78
C ARG A 127 7.13 -6.76 10.07
N PRO A 128 7.30 -6.65 8.74
CA PRO A 128 8.19 -7.53 8.01
C PRO A 128 9.66 -7.30 8.36
N GLY A 129 10.46 -8.37 8.35
CA GLY A 129 11.90 -8.28 8.50
C GLY A 129 12.63 -7.84 7.22
N PRO A 130 13.94 -7.56 7.32
CA PRO A 130 14.76 -7.11 6.18
C PRO A 130 14.77 -8.10 5.02
N GLU A 131 14.55 -9.38 5.28
CA GLU A 131 14.46 -10.44 4.28
C GLU A 131 13.29 -10.26 3.30
N LEU A 132 12.27 -9.47 3.66
CA LEU A 132 11.12 -9.15 2.82
C LEU A 132 11.24 -7.76 2.16
N ALA A 133 12.31 -7.01 2.40
CA ALA A 133 12.46 -5.63 1.91
C ALA A 133 12.37 -5.53 0.37
N GLY A 134 12.77 -6.58 -0.35
CA GLY A 134 12.66 -6.65 -1.81
C GLY A 134 11.21 -6.57 -2.31
N LEU A 135 10.22 -6.98 -1.51
CA LEU A 135 8.80 -6.89 -1.89
C LEU A 135 8.31 -5.44 -2.00
N ASP A 136 8.84 -4.52 -1.19
CA ASP A 136 8.59 -3.08 -1.32
C ASP A 136 9.63 -2.36 -2.20
N GLY A 137 10.68 -3.09 -2.61
CA GLY A 137 11.82 -2.59 -3.36
C GLY A 137 11.91 -3.11 -4.80
N ASP A 138 12.87 -3.98 -5.06
CA ASP A 138 13.34 -4.36 -6.39
C ASP A 138 12.73 -5.65 -6.97
N ILE A 139 12.05 -6.45 -6.13
CA ILE A 139 11.36 -7.69 -6.52
C ILE A 139 9.97 -7.37 -7.02
N THR A 140 9.25 -6.44 -6.39
CA THR A 140 7.92 -6.03 -6.85
C THR A 140 7.77 -4.52 -6.95
N CYS A 141 6.85 -4.09 -7.81
CA CYS A 141 6.43 -2.70 -7.91
C CYS A 141 4.91 -2.64 -7.91
N HIS A 142 4.35 -2.19 -6.79
CA HIS A 142 2.91 -1.94 -6.62
C HIS A 142 2.54 -0.57 -7.16
N TRP A 143 1.56 -0.54 -8.04
CA TRP A 143 1.09 0.70 -8.67
C TRP A 143 -0.42 0.63 -8.92
N ARG A 144 -1.05 1.81 -8.90
CA ARG A 144 -2.51 1.96 -8.98
C ARG A 144 -3.00 2.64 -10.27
N VAL A 145 -2.21 3.56 -10.81
CA VAL A 145 -2.59 4.37 -11.97
C VAL A 145 -1.36 4.55 -12.85
N LEU A 146 -1.47 4.22 -14.14
CA LEU A 146 -0.31 4.11 -15.04
C LEU A 146 0.46 5.44 -15.25
N PRO A 147 -0.17 6.62 -15.33
CA PRO A 147 0.56 7.89 -15.32
C PRO A 147 1.44 8.10 -14.08
N LEU A 148 0.95 7.69 -12.91
CA LEU A 148 1.71 7.80 -11.68
C LEU A 148 2.89 6.82 -11.69
N PHE A 149 2.68 5.61 -12.22
CA PHE A 149 3.74 4.63 -12.43
C PHE A 149 4.90 5.23 -13.26
N TYR A 150 4.61 5.78 -14.44
CA TYR A 150 5.64 6.41 -15.28
C TYR A 150 6.31 7.62 -14.59
N ALA A 151 5.56 8.37 -13.78
CA ALA A 151 6.06 9.57 -13.13
C ALA A 151 6.99 9.27 -11.94
N ARG A 152 6.78 8.20 -11.16
CA ARG A 152 7.51 7.97 -9.91
C ARG A 152 8.43 6.76 -9.92
N GLU A 153 8.08 5.68 -10.62
CA GLU A 153 8.77 4.40 -10.46
C GLU A 153 10.14 4.39 -11.15
N SER A 154 11.00 3.44 -10.76
CA SER A 154 12.38 3.33 -11.24
C SER A 154 12.49 3.12 -12.76
N ASP A 155 13.64 3.48 -13.34
CA ASP A 155 13.90 3.22 -14.77
C ASP A 155 13.80 1.73 -15.10
N ARG A 156 14.28 0.87 -14.20
CA ARG A 156 14.15 -0.59 -14.30
C ARG A 156 12.69 -1.02 -14.39
N ALA A 157 11.81 -0.49 -13.55
CA ALA A 157 10.38 -0.84 -13.59
C ALA A 157 9.72 -0.41 -14.90
N VAL A 158 10.01 0.80 -15.38
CA VAL A 158 9.47 1.32 -16.64
C VAL A 158 10.00 0.53 -17.84
N ALA A 159 11.31 0.27 -17.90
CA ALA A 159 11.91 -0.53 -18.95
C ALA A 159 11.34 -1.95 -18.98
N PHE A 160 11.12 -2.56 -17.81
CA PHE A 160 10.50 -3.87 -17.71
C PHE A 160 9.06 -3.87 -18.21
N LEU A 161 8.25 -2.85 -17.85
CA LEU A 161 6.89 -2.71 -18.38
C LEU A 161 6.89 -2.62 -19.91
N ASP A 162 7.78 -1.82 -20.49
CA ASP A 162 7.90 -1.66 -21.94
C ASP A 162 8.31 -2.99 -22.60
N GLN A 163 9.26 -3.73 -22.00
CA GLN A 163 9.70 -5.03 -22.47
C GLN A 163 8.57 -6.07 -22.47
N ILE A 164 7.87 -6.24 -21.34
CA ILE A 164 6.81 -7.27 -21.24
C ILE A 164 5.58 -6.92 -22.08
N SER A 165 5.37 -5.64 -22.39
CA SER A 165 4.23 -5.18 -23.20
C SER A 165 4.52 -5.11 -24.70
N ALA A 166 5.77 -5.34 -25.12
CA ALA A 166 6.21 -5.30 -26.52
C ALA A 166 5.63 -6.41 -27.43
N PRO A 167 5.47 -7.69 -26.98
CA PRO A 167 4.99 -8.76 -27.86
C PRO A 167 3.62 -8.44 -28.49
N ASN A 168 3.48 -8.66 -29.80
CA ASN A 168 2.27 -8.30 -30.55
C ASN A 168 0.98 -8.92 -30.00
N ARG A 169 1.06 -10.14 -29.45
CA ARG A 169 -0.09 -10.79 -28.79
C ARG A 169 -0.59 -9.98 -27.61
N LEU A 170 0.32 -9.49 -26.77
CA LEU A 170 -0.01 -8.66 -25.61
C LEU A 170 -0.44 -7.26 -26.05
N LYS A 171 0.22 -6.66 -27.04
CA LYS A 171 -0.19 -5.38 -27.62
C LYS A 171 -1.62 -5.38 -28.13
N LYS A 172 -2.07 -6.46 -28.76
CA LYS A 172 -3.46 -6.58 -29.24
C LYS A 172 -4.47 -6.54 -28.08
N LEU A 173 -4.13 -7.12 -26.93
CA LEU A 173 -4.96 -7.15 -25.72
C LEU A 173 -4.88 -5.82 -24.94
N LEU A 174 -3.68 -5.35 -24.65
CA LEU A 174 -3.45 -4.21 -23.76
C LEU A 174 -3.93 -2.88 -24.37
N LYS A 175 -3.97 -2.76 -25.70
CA LYS A 175 -4.44 -1.53 -26.37
C LYS A 175 -5.95 -1.29 -26.26
N ASP A 176 -6.74 -2.28 -25.83
CA ASP A 176 -8.19 -2.13 -25.69
C ASP A 176 -8.54 -1.26 -24.48
N TYR A 177 -7.62 -1.19 -23.50
CA TYR A 177 -7.70 -0.24 -22.40
C TYR A 177 -6.99 1.08 -22.77
N GLU A 178 -7.76 2.17 -22.84
CA GLU A 178 -7.29 3.45 -23.36
C GLU A 178 -6.06 4.02 -22.62
N PRO A 179 -5.96 3.96 -21.27
CA PRO A 179 -4.74 4.36 -20.57
C PRO A 179 -3.50 3.56 -20.98
N PHE A 180 -3.60 2.25 -21.20
CA PHE A 180 -2.47 1.43 -21.64
C PHE A 180 -2.08 1.78 -23.07
N LYS A 181 -3.06 1.91 -23.97
CA LYS A 181 -2.84 2.36 -25.35
C LYS A 181 -2.10 3.68 -25.41
N ARG A 182 -2.55 4.67 -24.64
CA ARG A 182 -1.98 6.02 -24.61
C ARG A 182 -0.59 6.05 -23.99
N MET A 183 -0.44 5.44 -22.82
CA MET A 183 0.79 5.56 -22.05
C MET A 183 1.91 4.69 -22.59
N ILE A 184 1.61 3.42 -22.89
CA ILE A 184 2.59 2.43 -23.35
C ILE A 184 2.83 2.60 -24.86
N TYR A 185 1.79 2.51 -25.69
CA TYR A 185 1.97 2.38 -27.14
C TYR A 185 2.03 3.70 -27.91
N GLN A 186 1.48 4.78 -27.37
CA GLN A 186 1.55 6.12 -28.00
C GLN A 186 2.59 7.03 -27.33
N GLY A 187 3.43 6.48 -26.44
CA GLY A 187 4.55 7.19 -25.81
C GLY A 187 4.16 8.30 -24.83
N ARG A 188 2.88 8.42 -24.43
CA ARG A 188 2.48 9.42 -23.42
C ARG A 188 3.06 9.12 -22.04
N GLY A 189 3.37 7.87 -21.75
CA GLY A 189 4.06 7.43 -20.51
C GLY A 189 5.41 8.11 -20.36
N HIS A 190 6.27 7.97 -21.36
CA HIS A 190 7.58 8.59 -21.40
C HIS A 190 7.53 10.12 -21.39
N LYS A 191 6.54 10.73 -22.07
CA LYS A 191 6.31 12.18 -22.00
C LYS A 191 5.91 12.64 -20.60
N ALA A 192 5.06 11.87 -19.91
CA ALA A 192 4.69 12.15 -18.52
C ALA A 192 5.89 12.00 -17.59
N ARG A 193 6.73 10.96 -17.79
CA ARG A 193 7.97 10.73 -17.04
C ARG A 193 8.94 11.90 -17.19
N ALA A 194 9.11 12.44 -18.40
CA ALA A 194 10.00 13.55 -18.69
C ALA A 194 9.62 14.87 -17.99
N LEU A 195 8.42 14.98 -17.41
CA LEU A 195 8.06 16.13 -16.58
C LEU A 195 8.83 16.16 -15.26
N PHE A 196 9.34 15.02 -14.78
CA PHE A 196 9.89 14.88 -13.44
C PHE A 196 11.39 14.64 -13.49
N ASP A 197 12.11 15.39 -12.66
CA ASP A 197 13.51 15.10 -12.35
C ASP A 197 13.58 13.79 -11.55
N ARG A 198 14.39 12.84 -12.02
CA ARG A 198 14.50 11.51 -11.43
C ARG A 198 15.25 11.52 -10.11
N ASP A 199 16.21 12.44 -9.97
CA ASP A 199 17.03 12.59 -8.77
C ASP A 199 16.37 13.50 -7.74
N ASN A 200 15.29 14.19 -8.13
CA ASN A 200 14.57 15.12 -7.28
C ASN A 200 13.05 15.07 -7.51
N LEU A 201 12.46 13.91 -7.24
CA LEU A 201 11.01 13.74 -7.30
C LEU A 201 10.31 14.58 -6.21
N PRO A 202 9.11 15.13 -6.48
CA PRO A 202 8.32 15.76 -5.44
C PRO A 202 8.10 14.79 -4.27
N PRO A 203 8.25 15.26 -3.01
CA PRO A 203 8.19 14.38 -1.84
C PRO A 203 6.80 13.80 -1.59
N GLN A 204 5.76 14.48 -2.07
CA GLN A 204 4.37 14.06 -1.91
C GLN A 204 3.78 13.60 -3.25
N GLU A 205 3.16 12.42 -3.23
CA GLU A 205 2.47 11.85 -4.39
C GLU A 205 1.38 12.80 -4.94
N GLN A 206 0.74 13.56 -4.05
CA GLN A 206 -0.26 14.57 -4.42
C GLN A 206 0.28 15.63 -5.38
N MET A 207 1.53 16.06 -5.21
CA MET A 207 2.18 17.05 -6.07
C MET A 207 2.41 16.47 -7.47
N ILE A 208 2.87 15.22 -7.55
CA ILE A 208 3.04 14.48 -8.81
C ILE A 208 1.70 14.37 -9.53
N ARG A 209 0.66 13.96 -8.81
CA ARG A 209 -0.70 13.83 -9.33
C ARG A 209 -1.26 15.15 -9.86
N ASN A 210 -1.09 16.24 -9.13
CA ASN A 210 -1.56 17.57 -9.54
C ASN A 210 -0.87 18.03 -10.82
N ARG A 211 0.45 17.82 -10.93
CA ARG A 211 1.21 18.13 -12.14
C ARG A 211 0.74 17.30 -13.32
N LEU A 212 0.60 15.98 -13.16
CA LEU A 212 0.08 15.10 -14.22
C LEU A 212 -1.32 15.51 -14.71
N LYS A 213 -2.21 15.93 -13.80
CA LYS A 213 -3.54 16.45 -14.15
C LYS A 213 -3.46 17.75 -14.94
N ARG A 214 -2.64 18.70 -14.47
CA ARG A 214 -2.46 20.01 -15.12
C ARG A 214 -1.89 19.88 -16.52
N GLU A 215 -0.92 18.97 -16.72
CA GLU A 215 -0.30 18.71 -18.02
C GLU A 215 -1.13 17.73 -18.90
N GLY A 216 -2.34 17.33 -18.46
CA GLY A 216 -3.23 16.48 -19.24
C GLY A 216 -2.79 15.02 -19.40
N PHE A 217 -1.88 14.51 -18.57
CA PHE A 217 -1.42 13.12 -18.58
C PHE A 217 -2.21 12.21 -17.63
N TRP A 218 -3.08 12.75 -16.78
CA TRP A 218 -3.88 11.95 -15.86
C TRP A 218 -4.98 11.16 -16.59
N MET A 219 -4.95 9.84 -16.43
CA MET A 219 -5.92 8.90 -17.00
C MET A 219 -6.19 7.80 -15.96
N ARG A 220 -7.46 7.44 -15.78
CA ARG A 220 -7.92 6.36 -14.90
C ARG A 220 -8.83 5.42 -15.68
#